data_AF-A0A835TWE7-F1
#
_entry.id   AF-A0A835TWE7-F1
#
_cell.length_a   1.000
_cell.length_b   1.000
_cell.length_c   1.000
_cell.angle_alpha   90.00
_cell.angle_beta   90.00
_cell.angle_gamma   90.00
#
_symmetry.space_group_name_H-M   'P 1'
#
loop_
_entity.id
_entity.type
_entity.pdbx_description
1 polymer ?
#
loop_
_entity_poly.entity_id
_entity_poly.type
_entity_poly.pdbx_seq_one_letter_code
_entity_poly.pdbx_strand_id
1 'polypeptide(L)'
;MEQEMQENVKKCKNFLATLIKLASHNSPSPETSRNVKALVQDLLDAKIDPEEFTGRLQTELKSSPQPYLVPFLKKSLPALRQSLLNSQHLVLQGQPSQQSLQQSKLSQVIPQSASGSISSVVTTQTIGIRQPNNICTVSVSNTVQPPQVKVVQSNQSSQLVGTLV
;
A
#
# COMPACT_ATOMS: atom_id res chain seq x y z
N MET A 1 -6.75 1.42 -28.02
CA MET A 1 -7.36 2.51 -27.24
C MET A 1 -8.00 2.00 -25.95
N GLU A 2 -8.70 0.85 -25.96
CA GLU A 2 -9.35 0.30 -24.76
C GLU A 2 -8.37 -0.03 -23.60
N GLN A 3 -7.19 -0.57 -23.91
CA GLN A 3 -6.18 -0.88 -22.90
C GLN A 3 -5.70 0.37 -22.12
N GLU A 4 -5.41 1.46 -22.83
CA GLU A 4 -5.02 2.75 -22.23
C GLU A 4 -6.14 3.33 -21.35
N MET A 5 -7.40 3.20 -21.78
CA MET A 5 -8.56 3.64 -21.01
C MET A 5 -8.65 2.86 -19.69
N GLN A 6 -8.51 1.53 -19.72
CA GLN A 6 -8.54 0.71 -18.51
C GLN A 6 -7.38 1.01 -17.56
N GLU A 7 -6.19 1.32 -18.09
CA GLU A 7 -5.06 1.78 -17.29
C GLU A 7 -5.34 3.11 -16.59
N ASN A 8 -5.95 4.06 -17.30
CA ASN A 8 -6.35 5.36 -16.74
C ASN A 8 -7.39 5.18 -15.62
N VAL A 9 -8.37 4.31 -15.81
CA VAL A 9 -9.36 3.96 -14.76
C VAL A 9 -8.67 3.35 -13.53
N LYS A 10 -7.75 2.39 -13.72
CA LYS A 10 -7.00 1.77 -12.62
C LYS A 10 -6.17 2.80 -11.85
N LYS A 11 -5.45 3.66 -12.56
CA LYS A 11 -4.66 4.75 -11.98
C LYS A 11 -5.57 5.72 -11.22
N CYS A 12 -6.74 6.06 -11.76
CA CYS A 12 -7.66 7.00 -11.12
C CYS A 12 -8.25 6.42 -9.84
N LYS A 13 -8.67 5.15 -9.84
CA LYS A 13 -9.08 4.43 -8.62
C LYS A 13 -7.99 4.44 -7.57
N ASN A 14 -6.75 4.10 -7.97
CA ASN A 14 -5.63 4.05 -7.04
C ASN A 14 -5.27 5.44 -6.49
N PHE A 15 -5.30 6.47 -7.33
CA PHE A 15 -5.10 7.85 -6.93
C PHE A 15 -6.11 8.28 -5.87
N LEU A 16 -7.41 8.11 -6.13
CA LEU A 16 -8.47 8.47 -5.18
C LEU A 16 -8.36 7.68 -3.88
N ALA A 17 -8.10 6.37 -3.95
CA ALA A 17 -7.90 5.55 -2.77
C ALA A 17 -6.68 5.99 -1.94
N THR A 18 -5.61 6.42 -2.61
CA THR A 18 -4.41 6.95 -1.96
C THR A 18 -4.70 8.27 -1.27
N LEU A 19 -5.50 9.17 -1.85
CA LEU A 19 -5.95 10.39 -1.17
C LEU A 19 -6.69 10.08 0.14
N ILE A 20 -7.66 9.16 0.12
CA ILE A 20 -8.40 8.76 1.32
C ILE A 20 -7.45 8.15 2.37
N LYS A 21 -6.53 7.29 1.94
CA LYS A 21 -5.57 6.63 2.84
C LYS A 21 -4.63 7.64 3.49
N LEU A 22 -4.05 8.54 2.70
CA LEU A 22 -3.14 9.58 3.18
C LEU A 22 -3.86 10.50 4.17
N ALA A 23 -5.07 10.95 3.84
CA ALA A 23 -5.85 11.79 4.73
C ALA A 23 -6.30 11.06 6.01
N SER A 24 -6.44 9.73 6.00
CA SER A 24 -6.84 8.98 7.19
C SER A 24 -5.66 8.70 8.14
N HIS A 25 -4.44 8.51 7.62
CA HIS A 25 -3.27 8.14 8.43
C HIS A 25 -2.33 9.32 8.76
N ASN A 26 -2.30 10.34 7.91
CA ASN A 26 -1.36 11.45 8.04
C ASN A 26 -2.04 12.80 8.33
N SER A 27 -3.37 12.84 8.50
CA SER A 27 -4.03 14.12 8.79
C SER A 27 -3.82 14.57 10.24
N PRO A 28 -3.67 15.88 10.45
CA PRO A 28 -3.59 16.48 11.78
C PRO A 28 -4.94 16.44 12.53
N SER A 29 -6.06 16.20 11.82
CA SER A 29 -7.40 16.16 12.41
C SER A 29 -8.30 15.09 11.78
N PRO A 30 -9.28 14.55 12.52
CA PRO A 30 -10.29 13.65 11.97
C PRO A 30 -11.20 14.34 10.94
N GLU A 31 -11.33 15.67 11.01
CA GLU A 31 -12.13 16.48 10.09
C GLU A 31 -11.56 16.46 8.66
N THR A 32 -10.24 16.63 8.51
CA THR A 32 -9.59 16.58 7.19
C THR A 32 -9.85 15.25 6.47
N SER A 33 -9.81 14.13 7.20
CA SER A 33 -10.13 12.82 6.62
C SER A 33 -11.58 12.72 6.13
N ARG A 34 -12.52 13.36 6.83
CA ARG A 34 -13.95 13.41 6.47
C ARG A 34 -14.15 14.27 5.23
N ASN A 35 -13.54 15.45 5.19
CA ASN A 35 -13.66 16.37 4.07
C ASN A 35 -13.09 15.76 2.78
N VAL A 36 -11.91 15.13 2.84
CA VAL A 36 -11.32 14.44 1.67
C VAL A 36 -12.22 13.29 1.18
N LYS A 37 -12.84 12.53 2.09
CA LYS A 37 -13.83 11.50 1.71
C LYS A 37 -15.04 12.13 1.01
N ALA A 38 -15.59 13.22 1.54
CA ALA A 38 -16.71 13.92 0.95
C ALA A 38 -16.37 14.45 -0.45
N LEU A 39 -15.21 15.10 -0.62
CA LEU A 39 -14.74 15.59 -1.91
C LEU A 39 -14.61 14.47 -2.96
N VAL A 40 -14.06 13.32 -2.58
CA VAL A 40 -13.95 12.16 -3.49
C VAL A 40 -15.34 11.61 -3.83
N GLN A 41 -16.27 11.56 -2.87
CA GLN A 41 -17.64 11.13 -3.13
C GLN A 41 -18.37 12.09 -4.08
N ASP A 42 -18.34 13.39 -3.81
CA ASP A 42 -18.97 14.41 -4.67
C ASP A 42 -18.37 14.39 -6.09
N LEU A 43 -17.06 14.13 -6.21
CA LEU A 43 -16.43 13.91 -7.50
C LEU A 43 -16.94 12.65 -8.19
N LEU A 44 -17.11 11.52 -7.50
CA LEU A 44 -17.61 10.29 -8.13
C LEU A 44 -19.10 10.39 -8.52
N ASP A 45 -19.88 11.12 -7.73
CA ASP A 45 -21.31 11.38 -7.95
C ASP A 45 -21.57 12.48 -9.00
N ALA A 46 -20.52 13.10 -9.53
CA ALA A 46 -20.60 14.21 -10.49
C ALA A 46 -21.28 15.47 -9.95
N LYS A 47 -21.28 15.67 -8.62
CA LYS A 47 -21.77 16.90 -7.98
C LYS A 47 -20.79 18.07 -8.10
N ILE A 48 -19.51 17.76 -8.25
CA ILE A 48 -18.46 18.74 -8.48
C ILE A 48 -17.60 18.31 -9.68
N ASP A 49 -17.12 19.29 -10.43
CA ASP A 49 -16.22 19.07 -11.55
C ASP A 49 -14.75 18.90 -11.10
N PRO A 50 -13.87 18.35 -11.96
CA PRO A 50 -12.47 18.10 -11.61
C PRO A 50 -11.71 19.36 -11.19
N GLU A 51 -11.97 20.51 -11.82
CA GLU A 51 -11.39 21.80 -11.45
C GLU A 51 -11.73 22.19 -10.01
N GLU A 52 -13.00 22.06 -9.63
CA GLU A 52 -13.49 22.40 -8.30
C GLU A 52 -12.96 21.42 -7.24
N PHE A 53 -13.00 20.12 -7.53
CA PHE A 53 -12.43 19.08 -6.68
C PHE A 53 -10.95 19.35 -6.38
N THR A 54 -10.14 19.61 -7.41
CA THR A 54 -8.70 19.85 -7.22
C THR A 54 -8.42 21.14 -6.48
N GLY A 55 -9.21 22.19 -6.67
CA GLY A 55 -9.10 23.44 -5.89
C GLY A 55 -9.40 23.22 -4.41
N ARG A 56 -10.52 22.56 -4.08
CA ARG A 56 -10.89 22.26 -2.69
C ARG A 56 -9.90 21.30 -2.02
N LEU A 57 -9.45 20.29 -2.74
CA LEU A 57 -8.44 19.33 -2.25
C LEU A 57 -7.11 20.03 -1.93
N GLN A 58 -6.69 21.00 -2.74
CA GLN A 58 -5.48 21.78 -2.49
C GLN A 58 -5.58 22.56 -1.18
N THR A 59 -6.70 23.24 -0.94
CA THR A 59 -6.95 23.98 0.30
C THR A 59 -6.98 23.04 1.52
N GLU A 60 -7.71 21.93 1.41
CA GLU A 60 -7.89 20.96 2.50
C GLU A 60 -6.56 20.30 2.91
N LEU A 61 -5.73 19.94 1.94
CA LEU A 61 -4.45 19.25 2.19
C LEU A 61 -3.22 20.19 2.15
N LYS A 62 -3.43 21.50 2.00
CA LYS A 62 -2.36 22.50 1.82
C LYS A 62 -1.31 22.08 0.78
N SER A 63 -1.77 21.54 -0.33
CA SER A 63 -0.90 21.03 -1.39
C SER A 63 -0.70 22.06 -2.51
N SER A 64 0.39 21.92 -3.26
CA SER A 64 0.69 22.74 -4.44
C SER A 64 -0.18 22.34 -5.65
N PRO A 65 -0.51 23.27 -6.57
CA PRO A 65 -1.21 22.94 -7.80
C PRO A 65 -0.48 21.86 -8.62
N GLN A 66 -1.28 20.98 -9.24
CA GLN A 66 -0.77 19.90 -10.08
C GLN A 66 -1.28 20.05 -11.53
N PRO A 67 -0.42 20.38 -12.49
CA PRO A 67 -0.84 20.74 -13.85
C PRO A 67 -1.49 19.60 -14.63
N TYR A 68 -1.19 18.34 -14.29
CA TYR A 68 -1.69 17.16 -14.99
C TYR A 68 -2.90 16.50 -14.33
N LEU A 69 -3.31 16.97 -13.15
CA LEU A 69 -4.33 16.28 -12.37
C LEU A 69 -5.74 16.45 -12.98
N VAL A 70 -6.11 17.68 -13.31
CA VAL A 70 -7.40 17.97 -13.97
C VAL A 70 -7.56 17.21 -15.30
N PRO A 71 -6.61 17.27 -16.27
CA PRO A 71 -6.75 16.52 -17.51
C PRO A 71 -6.77 14.99 -17.29
N PHE A 72 -6.01 14.48 -16.33
CA PHE A 72 -6.05 13.07 -15.94
C PHE A 72 -7.43 12.64 -15.41
N LEU A 73 -8.02 13.43 -14.51
CA LEU A 73 -9.34 13.18 -13.96
C LEU A 73 -10.41 13.24 -15.06
N LYS A 74 -10.38 14.26 -15.93
CA LYS A 74 -11.30 14.38 -17.07
C LYS A 74 -11.26 13.18 -18.00
N LYS A 75 -10.05 12.67 -18.29
CA LYS A 75 -9.87 11.49 -19.16
C LYS A 75 -10.34 10.19 -18.49
N SER A 76 -10.23 10.09 -17.17
CA SER A 76 -10.42 8.83 -16.45
C SER A 76 -11.81 8.68 -15.81
N LEU A 77 -12.43 9.78 -15.35
CA LEU A 77 -13.67 9.76 -14.58
C LEU A 77 -14.88 9.21 -15.34
N PRO A 78 -15.11 9.50 -16.63
CA PRO A 78 -16.26 8.96 -17.34
C PRO A 78 -16.30 7.43 -17.31
N ALA A 79 -15.19 6.79 -17.70
CA ALA A 79 -15.08 5.34 -17.67
C ALA A 79 -15.07 4.76 -16.24
N LEU A 80 -14.48 5.47 -15.27
CA LEU A 80 -14.49 5.07 -13.87
C LEU A 80 -15.92 5.04 -13.31
N ARG A 81 -16.71 6.10 -13.49
CA ARG A 81 -18.10 6.17 -13.02
C ARG A 81 -18.94 5.05 -13.63
N GLN A 82 -18.79 4.79 -14.93
CA GLN A 82 -19.48 3.68 -15.61
C GLN A 82 -19.09 2.31 -15.02
N SER A 83 -17.80 2.08 -14.76
CA SER A 83 -17.32 0.84 -14.13
C SER A 83 -17.93 0.61 -12.74
N LEU A 84 -18.12 1.67 -11.95
CA LEU A 84 -18.75 1.58 -10.63
C LEU A 84 -20.24 1.22 -10.73
N LEU A 85 -20.98 1.85 -11.64
CA LEU A 85 -22.40 1.54 -11.89
C LEU A 85 -22.59 0.09 -12.37
N ASN A 86 -21.74 -0.36 -13.30
CA ASN A 86 -21.80 -1.73 -13.81
C ASN A 86 -21.49 -2.77 -12.72
N SER A 87 -20.51 -2.47 -11.84
CA SER A 87 -20.20 -3.32 -10.69
C SER A 87 -21.38 -3.44 -9.72
N GLN A 88 -22.10 -2.35 -9.45
CA GLN A 88 -23.28 -2.35 -8.58
C GLN A 88 -24.41 -3.20 -9.18
N HIS A 89 -24.64 -3.08 -10.50
CA HIS A 89 -25.65 -3.88 -11.19
C HIS A 89 -25.31 -5.38 -11.17
N LEU A 90 -24.03 -5.74 -11.33
CA LEU A 90 -23.58 -7.13 -11.27
C LEU A 90 -23.82 -7.77 -9.89
N VAL A 91 -23.59 -7.02 -8.82
CA VAL A 91 -23.83 -7.49 -7.44
C VAL A 91 -25.32 -7.71 -7.18
N LEU A 92 -26.18 -6.80 -7.66
CA LEU A 92 -27.64 -6.92 -7.49
C LEU A 92 -28.25 -8.05 -8.33
N GLN A 93 -27.65 -8.37 -9.47
CA GLN A 93 -28.15 -9.42 -10.38
C GLN A 93 -27.68 -10.83 -9.97
N GLY A 94 -26.84 -10.98 -8.95
CA GLY A 94 -26.40 -12.28 -8.44
C GLY A 94 -25.53 -13.10 -9.40
N GLN A 95 -24.93 -12.48 -10.42
CA GLN A 95 -24.09 -13.20 -11.38
C GLN A 95 -22.63 -13.23 -10.88
N PRO A 96 -22.05 -14.40 -10.54
CA PRO A 96 -20.63 -14.49 -10.23
C PRO A 96 -19.84 -14.22 -11.50
N SER A 97 -18.92 -13.25 -11.45
CA SER A 97 -18.00 -12.92 -12.53
C SER A 97 -17.12 -14.12 -12.89
N GLN A 98 -17.49 -14.84 -13.94
CA GLN A 98 -16.63 -15.82 -14.63
C GLN A 98 -15.56 -15.04 -15.41
N GLN A 99 -14.45 -14.68 -14.76
CA GLN A 99 -13.25 -14.30 -15.51
C GLN A 99 -12.53 -15.57 -15.96
N SER A 100 -12.53 -15.79 -17.27
CA SER A 100 -11.82 -16.85 -17.97
C SER A 100 -10.31 -16.80 -17.63
N LEU A 101 -9.86 -17.74 -16.81
CA LEU A 101 -8.45 -18.15 -16.76
C LEU A 101 -8.22 -19.08 -17.95
N GLN A 102 -7.63 -18.55 -19.02
CA GLN A 102 -7.15 -19.36 -20.12
C GLN A 102 -5.97 -20.21 -19.67
N GLN A 103 -6.16 -21.52 -19.78
CA GLN A 103 -5.24 -22.60 -19.45
C GLN A 103 -3.94 -22.51 -20.26
N SER A 104 -2.82 -22.59 -19.55
CA SER A 104 -1.56 -23.10 -20.10
C SER A 104 -1.26 -24.44 -19.42
N LYS A 105 -1.73 -25.49 -20.07
CA LYS A 105 -1.33 -26.90 -19.97
C LYS A 105 0.20 -27.10 -19.88
N LEU A 106 0.67 -27.99 -18.99
CA LEU A 106 1.79 -28.92 -19.23
C LEU A 106 1.73 -30.07 -18.22
N SER A 107 1.89 -31.29 -18.75
CA SER A 107 1.47 -32.57 -18.18
C SER A 107 2.38 -33.15 -17.09
N GLN A 108 1.74 -33.92 -16.21
CA GLN A 108 2.30 -34.88 -15.24
C GLN A 108 3.33 -35.84 -15.84
N VAL A 109 4.33 -36.23 -15.03
CA VAL A 109 4.69 -37.65 -14.87
C VAL A 109 5.14 -37.91 -13.42
N ILE A 110 4.49 -38.87 -12.76
CA ILE A 110 4.88 -39.50 -11.48
C ILE A 110 5.36 -40.92 -11.85
N PRO A 111 6.27 -41.55 -11.09
CA PRO A 111 5.80 -42.73 -10.35
C PRO A 111 6.35 -42.86 -8.91
N GLN A 112 5.51 -43.48 -8.07
CA GLN A 112 5.69 -43.83 -6.66
C GLN A 112 6.55 -45.08 -6.46
N SER A 113 7.09 -45.26 -5.25
CA SER A 113 7.26 -46.53 -4.48
C SER A 113 7.91 -46.19 -3.13
N ALA A 114 7.76 -46.88 -1.99
CA ALA A 114 6.79 -47.79 -1.40
C ALA A 114 7.23 -48.04 0.06
N SER A 115 6.29 -48.44 0.92
CA SER A 115 6.44 -49.31 2.10
C SER A 115 7.20 -48.85 3.37
N GLY A 116 6.53 -49.01 4.53
CA GLY A 116 7.14 -48.91 5.86
C GLY A 116 6.08 -48.90 6.95
N SER A 117 5.85 -50.06 7.57
CA SER A 117 4.66 -50.41 8.35
C SER A 117 4.82 -50.23 9.87
N ILE A 118 3.69 -50.44 10.59
CA ILE A 118 3.44 -50.87 11.99
C ILE A 118 3.36 -49.90 13.20
N SER A 119 2.12 -49.81 13.71
CA SER A 119 1.62 -50.25 15.04
C SER A 119 1.68 -49.35 16.29
N SER A 120 0.51 -49.33 16.94
CA SER A 120 0.07 -48.82 18.24
C SER A 120 0.93 -49.17 19.45
N VAL A 121 0.91 -48.31 20.48
CA VAL A 121 0.60 -48.69 21.88
C VAL A 121 0.43 -47.44 22.77
N VAL A 122 -0.47 -47.59 23.74
CA VAL A 122 -0.88 -46.69 24.83
C VAL A 122 0.19 -46.55 25.94
N THR A 123 0.01 -45.58 26.84
CA THR A 123 0.40 -45.60 28.28
C THR A 123 1.41 -44.54 28.76
N THR A 124 0.85 -43.55 29.46
CA THR A 124 1.24 -42.92 30.74
C THR A 124 2.69 -42.63 31.13
N GLN A 125 2.85 -41.39 31.65
CA GLN A 125 3.64 -40.94 32.81
C GLN A 125 5.15 -40.69 32.71
N THR A 126 5.47 -39.52 33.26
CA THR A 126 6.61 -39.12 34.10
C THR A 126 7.84 -38.44 33.50
N ILE A 127 8.33 -37.53 34.33
CA ILE A 127 9.34 -36.48 34.21
C ILE A 127 10.74 -37.06 33.96
N GLY A 128 11.58 -36.38 33.15
CA GLY A 128 13.03 -36.60 33.22
C GLY A 128 13.86 -36.21 31.98
N ILE A 129 14.53 -35.05 32.08
CA ILE A 129 15.92 -34.70 31.66
C ILE A 129 16.63 -35.51 30.53
N ARG A 130 17.28 -34.76 29.61
CA ARG A 130 18.59 -34.99 28.92
C ARG A 130 18.59 -35.09 27.38
N GLN A 131 18.79 -33.94 26.74
CA GLN A 131 19.21 -33.78 25.34
C GLN A 131 20.71 -34.07 25.18
N PRO A 132 21.16 -34.87 24.19
CA PRO A 132 22.56 -34.98 23.82
C PRO A 132 22.95 -34.05 22.65
N ASN A 133 24.15 -33.51 22.82
CA ASN A 133 25.02 -32.83 21.86
C ASN A 133 25.18 -33.57 20.52
N ASN A 134 25.26 -32.80 19.43
CA ASN A 134 26.42 -32.83 18.53
C ASN A 134 26.62 -31.48 17.83
N ILE A 135 27.87 -31.02 17.97
CA ILE A 135 28.43 -29.72 17.66
C ILE A 135 28.98 -29.76 16.23
N CYS A 136 28.75 -28.71 15.45
CA CYS A 136 29.71 -28.24 14.44
C CYS A 136 29.65 -26.71 14.33
N THR A 137 30.68 -26.10 14.89
CA THR A 137 31.07 -24.69 14.89
C THR A 137 31.44 -24.21 13.49
N VAL A 138 30.91 -23.07 13.04
CA VAL A 138 31.68 -21.94 12.45
C VAL A 138 30.91 -20.66 12.75
N SER A 139 31.58 -19.77 13.47
CA SER A 139 31.14 -18.41 13.81
C SER A 139 31.68 -17.43 12.76
N VAL A 140 30.83 -16.52 12.26
CA VAL A 140 31.22 -15.15 11.92
C VAL A 140 30.04 -14.22 12.24
N SER A 141 30.26 -13.34 13.20
CA SER A 141 29.31 -12.34 13.68
C SER A 141 29.41 -11.08 12.82
N ASN A 142 28.30 -10.62 12.24
CA ASN A 142 28.20 -9.25 11.74
C ASN A 142 26.97 -8.58 12.36
N THR A 143 27.20 -7.91 13.49
CA THR A 143 26.28 -7.01 14.16
C THR A 143 26.27 -5.68 13.42
N VAL A 144 25.16 -5.33 12.77
CA VAL A 144 24.97 -3.98 12.21
C VAL A 144 24.44 -3.08 13.33
N GLN A 145 25.31 -2.18 13.78
CA GLN A 145 25.05 -1.12 14.76
C GLN A 145 24.26 0.03 14.11
N PRO A 146 23.31 0.68 14.82
CA PRO A 146 22.69 1.92 14.34
C PRO A 146 23.66 3.11 14.46
N PRO A 147 23.68 4.04 13.48
CA PRO A 147 24.57 5.18 13.50
C PRO A 147 24.15 6.21 14.57
N GLN A 148 25.08 6.55 15.46
CA GLN A 148 24.96 7.70 16.36
C GLN A 148 25.46 8.95 15.66
N VAL A 149 24.60 9.96 15.53
CA VAL A 149 24.95 11.26 14.97
C VAL A 149 25.67 12.05 16.04
N LYS A 150 26.99 12.22 15.88
CA LYS A 150 27.83 13.06 16.75
C LYS A 150 27.57 14.52 16.41
N VAL A 151 26.96 15.27 17.32
CA VAL A 151 26.94 16.74 17.30
C VAL A 151 28.39 17.23 17.31
N VAL A 152 28.82 17.86 16.21
CA VAL A 152 30.05 18.64 16.17
C VAL A 152 29.71 20.06 16.58
N GLN A 153 30.19 20.45 17.76
CA GLN A 153 30.09 21.79 18.30
C GLN A 153 31.13 22.67 17.60
N SER A 154 30.69 23.45 16.61
CA SER A 154 31.52 24.44 15.95
C SER A 154 31.71 25.64 16.88
N ASN A 155 32.92 25.72 17.44
CA ASN A 155 33.43 26.83 18.22
C ASN A 155 33.76 27.98 17.25
N GLN A 156 32.94 29.04 17.22
CA GLN A 156 33.28 30.29 16.53
C GLN A 156 33.55 31.37 17.58
N SER A 157 34.80 31.42 18.03
CA SER A 157 35.36 32.55 18.75
C SER A 157 35.90 33.53 17.71
N SER A 158 35.24 34.66 17.51
CA SER A 158 35.83 35.82 16.83
C SER A 158 35.40 37.07 17.57
N GLN A 159 36.25 37.47 18.51
CA GLN A 159 36.37 38.87 18.91
C GLN A 159 36.91 39.65 17.72
N LEU A 160 36.40 40.86 17.48
CA LEU A 160 37.15 42.12 17.35
C LEU A 160 36.13 43.22 16.98
N VAL A 161 35.51 43.82 18.00
CA VAL A 161 34.87 45.13 17.88
C VAL A 161 35.92 46.18 18.23
N GLY A 162 36.29 46.99 17.24
CA GLY A 162 37.27 48.05 17.42
C GLY A 162 37.33 48.95 16.20
N THR A 163 36.52 50.00 16.18
CA THR A 163 36.93 51.29 15.64
C THR A 163 36.20 52.39 16.41
N LEU A 164 37.05 53.31 16.85
CA LEU A 164 36.88 54.43 17.75
C LEU A 164 36.18 55.60 17.04
N VAL A 165 35.63 56.49 17.87
CA VAL A 165 35.08 57.83 17.57
C VAL A 165 35.84 58.65 16.54
#